data_AF-A0A3M2FK80-F1
#
_entry.id   AF-A0A3M2FK80-F1
#
_cell.length_a   1.000
_cell.length_b   1.000
_cell.length_c   1.000
_cell.angle_alpha   90.00
_cell.angle_beta   90.00
_cell.angle_gamma   90.00
#
_symmetry.space_group_name_H-M   'P 1'
#
loop_
_entity.id
_entity.type
_entity.pdbx_description
1 polymer ?
#
loop_
_entity_poly.entity_id
_entity_poly.type
_entity_poly.pdbx_seq_one_letter_code
_entity_poly.pdbx_strand_id
1 'polypeptide(L)'
;MAHESFEQHRAHLFGLAYRMLGSVADAEDVVQDAFLRWQRADAVASPRAFLTTVVTRLCIDHLRSARVQREAYVGPWLPEPLVASDRPPPDADVERADTLSMAFLLVLERLSPVERAVFLLHDVFDYDFAEVARLVGKTTANCRQIAHRARKRVQAGRPR
;
A
#
# COMPACT_ATOMS: atom_id res chain seq x y z
N MET A 1 21.14 3.95 15.22
CA MET A 1 19.90 4.12 16.03
C MET A 1 18.68 4.46 15.18
N ALA A 2 18.45 5.71 14.74
CA ALA A 2 17.24 6.07 13.99
C ALA A 2 17.18 5.46 12.58
N HIS A 3 18.30 5.48 11.84
CA HIS A 3 18.37 4.86 10.50
C HIS A 3 18.17 3.34 10.56
N GLU A 4 18.88 2.63 11.44
CA GLU A 4 18.72 1.18 11.62
C GLU A 4 17.29 0.78 11.99
N SER A 5 16.64 1.57 12.87
CA SER A 5 15.23 1.34 13.22
C SER A 5 14.30 1.51 12.01
N PHE A 6 14.61 2.42 11.08
CA PHE A 6 13.83 2.58 9.85
C PHE A 6 14.07 1.42 8.89
N GLU A 7 15.33 1.05 8.67
CA GLU A 7 15.72 -0.01 7.72
C GLU A 7 15.09 -1.37 8.06
N GLN A 8 14.89 -1.67 9.34
CA GLN A 8 14.12 -2.86 9.79
C GLN A 8 12.67 -2.91 9.26
N HIS A 9 12.10 -1.75 8.92
CA HIS A 9 10.72 -1.62 8.46
C HIS A 9 10.63 -1.29 6.96
N ARG A 10 11.73 -0.90 6.30
CA ARG A 10 11.75 -0.42 4.91
C ARG A 10 11.03 -1.38 3.94
N ALA A 11 11.33 -2.68 4.01
CA ALA A 11 10.70 -3.68 3.15
C ALA A 11 9.17 -3.76 3.34
N HIS A 12 8.70 -3.69 4.58
CA HIS A 12 7.26 -3.67 4.90
C HIS A 12 6.59 -2.39 4.37
N LEU A 13 7.22 -1.24 4.60
CA LEU A 13 6.71 0.07 4.18
C LEU A 13 6.64 0.18 2.65
N PHE A 14 7.69 -0.27 1.96
CA PHE A 14 7.71 -0.34 0.50
C PHE A 14 6.63 -1.28 -0.03
N GLY A 15 6.50 -2.49 0.53
CA GLY A 15 5.48 -3.44 0.12
C GLY A 15 4.05 -2.90 0.30
N LEU A 16 3.81 -2.08 1.34
CA LEU A 16 2.54 -1.40 1.55
C LEU A 16 2.32 -0.27 0.54
N ALA A 17 3.31 0.61 0.36
CA ALA A 17 3.24 1.73 -0.56
C ALA A 17 3.05 1.26 -2.01
N TYR A 18 3.81 0.24 -2.43
CA TYR A 18 3.69 -0.36 -3.76
C TYR A 18 2.29 -0.94 -4.00
N ARG A 19 1.71 -1.68 -3.05
CA ARG A 19 0.33 -2.20 -3.20
C ARG A 19 -0.73 -1.10 -3.13
N MET A 20 -0.45 -0.01 -2.45
CA MET A 20 -1.32 1.16 -2.43
C MET A 20 -1.28 1.92 -3.76
N LEU A 21 -0.11 2.11 -4.36
CA LEU A 21 0.08 3.05 -5.47
C LEU A 21 0.20 2.34 -6.83
N GLY A 22 0.75 1.14 -6.85
CA GLY A 22 1.01 0.34 -8.04
C GLY A 22 2.14 0.84 -8.93
N SER A 23 2.93 1.82 -8.48
CA SER A 23 4.18 2.25 -9.11
C SER A 23 5.33 2.02 -8.14
N VAL A 24 6.47 1.58 -8.65
CA VAL A 24 7.70 1.43 -7.88
C VAL A 24 8.23 2.80 -7.50
N ALA A 25 8.31 3.73 -8.45
CA ALA A 25 8.80 5.08 -8.22
C ALA A 25 7.98 5.80 -7.15
N ASP A 26 6.65 5.81 -7.27
CA ASP A 26 5.78 6.47 -6.27
C ASP A 26 5.93 5.82 -4.88
N ALA A 27 6.15 4.50 -4.84
CA ALA A 27 6.35 3.78 -3.58
C ALA A 27 7.69 4.13 -2.93
N GLU A 28 8.77 4.22 -3.70
CA GLU A 28 10.09 4.65 -3.22
C GLU A 28 10.02 6.09 -2.69
N ASP A 29 9.37 6.99 -3.42
CA ASP A 29 9.19 8.39 -3.02
C ASP A 29 8.42 8.51 -1.71
N VAL A 30 7.32 7.77 -1.55
CA VAL A 30 6.56 7.77 -0.29
C VAL A 30 7.38 7.21 0.88
N VAL A 31 8.15 6.14 0.65
CA VAL A 31 9.02 5.55 1.69
C VAL A 31 10.13 6.54 2.08
N GLN A 32 10.67 7.26 1.11
CA GLN A 32 11.67 8.30 1.33
C GLN A 32 11.10 9.49 2.12
N ASP A 33 9.92 9.97 1.76
CA ASP A 33 9.21 11.01 2.51
C ASP A 33 8.93 10.58 3.96
N ALA A 34 8.55 9.31 4.16
CA ALA A 34 8.36 8.75 5.49
C ALA A 34 9.68 8.72 6.29
N PHE A 35 10.80 8.39 5.66
CA PHE A 35 12.12 8.45 6.28
C PHE A 35 12.50 9.87 6.71
N LEU A 36 12.24 10.87 5.85
CA LEU A 36 12.50 12.27 6.18
C LEU A 36 11.64 12.77 7.34
N ARG A 37 10.39 12.30 7.45
CA ARG A 37 9.52 12.59 8.61
C ARG A 37 10.00 11.88 9.87
N TRP A 38 10.48 10.65 9.75
CA TRP A 38 11.06 9.88 10.84
C TRP A 38 12.30 10.53 11.45
N GLN A 39 13.20 11.05 10.60
CA GLN A 39 14.40 11.75 11.09
C GLN A 39 14.08 13.01 11.93
N ARG A 40 12.91 13.62 11.70
CA ARG A 40 12.46 14.82 12.41
C ARG A 40 11.54 14.50 13.59
N ALA A 41 11.18 13.24 13.78
CA ALA A 41 10.32 12.82 14.86
C ALA A 41 11.13 12.71 16.16
N ASP A 42 10.63 13.34 17.22
CA ASP A 42 11.11 13.11 18.58
C ASP A 42 10.70 11.71 19.08
N ALA A 43 10.97 11.38 20.35
CA ALA A 43 10.75 10.07 20.97
C ALA A 43 9.46 9.35 20.52
N VAL A 44 9.58 8.46 19.54
CA VAL A 44 8.48 7.64 19.03
C VAL A 44 8.42 6.33 19.81
N ALA A 45 7.32 6.11 20.52
CA ALA A 45 7.11 4.90 21.33
C ALA A 45 7.04 3.61 20.49
N SER A 46 6.49 3.68 19.27
CA SER A 46 6.42 2.55 18.34
C SER A 46 6.81 2.99 16.92
N PRO A 47 8.06 2.72 16.48
CA PRO A 47 8.52 3.05 15.13
C PRO A 47 7.62 2.46 14.05
N ARG A 48 7.24 1.17 14.20
CA ARG A 48 6.35 0.48 13.26
C ARG A 48 5.02 1.21 13.09
N ALA A 49 4.31 1.48 14.19
CA ALA A 49 2.99 2.11 14.12
C ALA A 49 3.07 3.53 13.52
N PHE A 50 4.09 4.29 13.89
CA PHE A 50 4.33 5.62 13.33
C PHE A 50 4.57 5.57 11.82
N LEU A 51 5.53 4.75 11.37
CA LEU A 51 5.93 4.67 9.97
C LEU A 51 4.79 4.13 9.09
N THR A 52 4.09 3.08 9.54
CA THR A 52 2.91 2.57 8.83
C THR A 52 1.80 3.62 8.74
N THR A 53 1.60 4.43 9.79
CA THR A 53 0.63 5.54 9.74
C THR A 53 1.03 6.56 8.68
N VAL A 54 2.29 6.99 8.69
CA VAL A 54 2.82 8.01 7.78
C VAL A 54 2.69 7.55 6.34
N VAL A 55 3.18 6.35 6.02
CA VAL A 55 3.10 5.77 4.66
C VAL A 55 1.66 5.62 4.21
N THR A 56 0.77 5.07 5.06
CA THR A 56 -0.64 4.90 4.71
C THR A 56 -1.30 6.22 4.34
N ARG A 57 -1.04 7.29 5.12
CA ARG A 57 -1.62 8.61 4.88
C ARG A 57 -1.06 9.25 3.62
N LEU A 58 0.26 9.20 3.43
CA LEU A 58 0.93 9.67 2.21
C LEU A 58 0.34 9.00 0.97
N CYS A 59 0.17 7.68 0.97
CA CYS A 59 -0.43 6.97 -0.15
C CYS A 59 -1.89 7.37 -0.40
N ILE A 60 -2.70 7.54 0.66
CA ILE A 60 -4.09 7.97 0.53
C ILE A 60 -4.16 9.36 -0.10
N ASP A 61 -3.32 10.29 0.34
CA ASP A 61 -3.28 11.65 -0.19
C ASP A 61 -2.78 11.66 -1.64
N HIS A 62 -1.75 10.86 -1.96
CA HIS A 62 -1.28 10.68 -3.34
C HIS A 62 -2.39 10.20 -4.28
N LEU A 63 -3.12 9.14 -3.90
CA LEU A 63 -4.22 8.60 -4.71
C LEU A 63 -5.39 9.59 -4.86
N ARG A 64 -5.67 10.42 -3.85
CA ARG A 64 -6.70 11.47 -3.96
C ARG A 64 -6.26 12.54 -4.97
N SER A 65 -5.03 13.01 -4.88
CA SER A 65 -4.46 13.99 -5.80
C SER A 65 -4.41 13.44 -7.22
N ALA A 66 -3.93 12.22 -7.41
CA ALA A 66 -3.87 11.55 -8.71
C ALA A 66 -5.27 11.38 -9.33
N ARG A 67 -6.28 11.05 -8.52
CA ARG A 67 -7.67 10.97 -9.00
C ARG A 67 -8.16 12.31 -9.52
N VAL A 68 -7.91 13.40 -8.80
CA VAL A 68 -8.25 14.77 -9.24
C VAL A 68 -7.50 15.13 -10.53
N GLN A 69 -6.23 14.73 -10.68
CA GLN A 69 -5.46 14.96 -11.90
C GLN A 69 -5.94 14.10 -13.08
N ARG A 70 -6.34 12.84 -12.86
CA ARG A 70 -6.92 11.95 -13.89
C ARG A 70 -8.30 12.41 -14.36
N GLU A 71 -9.05 13.15 -13.55
CA GLU A 71 -10.26 13.85 -14.04
C GLU A 71 -9.91 14.90 -15.12
N ALA A 72 -8.65 15.34 -15.20
CA ALA A 72 -8.12 16.22 -16.26
C ALA A 72 -7.26 15.50 -17.34
N TYR A 73 -6.81 14.26 -17.09
CA TYR A 73 -5.91 13.50 -17.96
C TYR A 73 -6.54 12.17 -18.43
N VAL A 74 -6.73 12.02 -19.75
CA VAL A 74 -7.35 10.83 -20.37
C VAL A 74 -6.27 9.83 -20.80
N GLY A 75 -6.20 8.68 -20.13
CA GLY A 75 -5.35 7.54 -20.53
C GLY A 75 -5.45 6.36 -19.54
N PRO A 76 -5.28 5.10 -19.99
CA PRO A 76 -5.30 3.94 -19.10
C PRO A 76 -4.02 3.90 -18.24
N TRP A 77 -4.18 3.89 -16.92
CA TRP A 77 -3.07 3.61 -16.00
C TRP A 77 -2.83 2.10 -15.92
N LEU A 78 -1.56 1.70 -15.83
CA LEU A 78 -1.14 0.32 -15.63
C LEU A 78 -0.16 0.26 -14.47
N PRO A 79 -0.30 -0.70 -13.55
CA PRO A 79 0.68 -0.90 -12.49
C PRO A 79 2.03 -1.37 -13.06
N GLU A 80 3.11 -0.93 -12.42
CA GLU A 80 4.48 -1.34 -12.74
C GLU A 80 4.78 -2.68 -12.04
N PRO A 81 5.14 -3.75 -12.76
CA PRO A 81 5.52 -5.00 -12.13
C PRO A 81 6.86 -4.87 -11.40
N LEU A 82 7.00 -5.53 -10.25
CA LEU A 82 8.30 -5.70 -9.59
C LEU A 82 9.14 -6.68 -10.41
N VAL A 83 9.96 -6.18 -11.32
CA VAL A 83 10.95 -7.03 -11.99
C VAL A 83 11.96 -7.45 -10.92
N ALA A 84 12.05 -8.75 -10.61
CA ALA A 84 13.07 -9.28 -9.72
C ALA A 84 14.45 -9.06 -10.34
N SER A 85 15.07 -7.92 -10.07
CA SER A 85 16.45 -7.63 -10.42
C SER A 85 17.38 -8.39 -9.48
N ASP A 86 17.55 -9.70 -9.75
CA ASP A 86 18.81 -10.45 -9.72
C ASP A 86 18.53 -11.94 -9.95
N ARG A 87 18.87 -12.40 -11.17
CA ARG A 87 18.88 -13.78 -11.70
C ARG A 87 17.87 -14.77 -11.07
N PRO A 88 16.73 -15.03 -11.72
CA PRO A 88 15.87 -16.13 -11.30
C PRO A 88 16.55 -17.49 -11.49
N PRO A 89 16.30 -18.48 -10.60
CA PRO A 89 16.72 -19.86 -10.82
C PRO A 89 16.06 -20.43 -12.09
N PRO A 90 16.69 -21.40 -12.79
CA PRO A 90 16.28 -21.79 -14.15
C PRO A 90 14.85 -22.34 -14.31
N ASP A 91 14.14 -22.64 -13.22
CA ASP A 91 12.87 -23.39 -13.27
C ASP A 91 11.75 -22.84 -12.36
N ALA A 92 11.74 -21.54 -12.01
CA ALA A 92 10.66 -20.97 -11.20
C ALA A 92 9.74 -20.04 -12.00
N ASP A 93 8.43 -20.20 -11.79
CA ASP A 93 7.27 -19.47 -12.31
C ASP A 93 7.24 -17.94 -12.02
N VAL A 94 8.31 -17.22 -12.37
CA VAL A 94 8.44 -15.77 -12.18
C VAL A 94 7.33 -15.04 -12.94
N GLU A 95 7.08 -15.41 -14.18
CA GLU A 95 6.04 -14.79 -15.02
C GLU A 95 4.62 -14.97 -14.44
N ARG A 96 4.31 -16.12 -13.81
CA ARG A 96 3.01 -16.33 -13.17
C ARG A 96 2.88 -15.55 -11.86
N ALA A 97 3.94 -15.49 -11.05
CA ALA A 97 3.96 -14.69 -9.84
C ALA A 97 3.80 -13.18 -10.14
N ASP A 98 4.42 -12.71 -11.22
CA ASP A 98 4.30 -11.33 -11.72
C ASP A 98 2.90 -11.03 -12.26
N THR A 99 2.32 -11.95 -13.04
CA THR A 99 0.95 -11.81 -13.58
C THR A 99 -0.08 -11.79 -12.46
N LEU A 100 0.05 -12.66 -11.46
CA LEU A 100 -0.84 -12.68 -10.28
C LEU A 100 -0.70 -11.39 -9.45
N SER A 101 0.52 -10.85 -9.35
CA SER A 101 0.79 -9.58 -8.69
C SER A 101 0.13 -8.41 -9.43
N MET A 102 0.22 -8.37 -10.76
CA MET A 102 -0.40 -7.33 -11.60
C MET A 102 -1.93 -7.40 -11.57
N ALA A 103 -2.50 -8.61 -11.71
CA ALA A 103 -3.95 -8.82 -11.62
C ALA A 103 -4.50 -8.36 -10.26
N PHE A 104 -3.76 -8.60 -9.18
CA PHE A 104 -4.13 -8.11 -7.86
C PHE A 104 -4.13 -6.58 -7.77
N LEU A 105 -3.09 -5.92 -8.29
CA LEU A 105 -3.02 -4.44 -8.31
C LEU A 105 -4.17 -3.82 -9.13
N LEU A 106 -4.53 -4.41 -10.27
CA LEU A 106 -5.69 -3.98 -11.08
C LEU A 106 -7.02 -4.12 -10.33
N VAL A 107 -7.18 -5.18 -9.53
CA VAL A 107 -8.37 -5.35 -8.68
C VAL A 107 -8.39 -4.29 -7.57
N LEU A 108 -7.24 -3.98 -6.96
CA LEU A 108 -7.12 -2.91 -5.96
C LEU A 108 -7.41 -1.53 -6.54
N GLU A 109 -7.17 -1.31 -7.84
CA GLU A 109 -7.45 -0.04 -8.51
C GLU A 109 -8.91 0.39 -8.37
N ARG A 110 -9.83 -0.58 -8.33
CA ARG A 110 -11.29 -0.37 -8.21
C ARG A 110 -11.75 0.04 -6.81
N LEU A 111 -10.86 0.01 -5.83
CA LEU A 111 -11.15 0.46 -4.46
C LEU A 111 -10.87 1.96 -4.32
N SER A 112 -11.70 2.66 -3.54
CA SER A 112 -11.32 4.01 -3.10
C SER A 112 -10.02 3.95 -2.29
N PRO A 113 -9.26 5.06 -2.18
CA PRO A 113 -7.98 5.06 -1.48
C PRO A 113 -8.06 4.51 -0.04
N VAL A 114 -9.14 4.84 0.66
CA VAL A 114 -9.39 4.39 2.02
C VAL A 114 -9.80 2.92 2.08
N GLU A 115 -10.63 2.46 1.15
CA GLU A 115 -10.98 1.03 1.06
C GLU A 115 -9.76 0.18 0.77
N ARG A 116 -8.89 0.64 -0.13
CA ARG A 116 -7.61 -0.01 -0.44
C ARG A 116 -6.72 -0.10 0.79
N ALA A 117 -6.53 1.01 1.50
CA ALA A 117 -5.73 1.02 2.73
C ALA A 117 -6.28 0.07 3.80
N VAL A 118 -7.58 0.11 4.06
CA VAL A 118 -8.22 -0.75 5.07
C VAL A 118 -8.11 -2.23 4.68
N PHE A 119 -8.34 -2.57 3.41
CA PHE A 119 -8.19 -3.93 2.91
C PHE A 119 -6.74 -4.41 3.02
N LEU A 120 -5.76 -3.64 2.54
CA LEU A 120 -4.36 -4.04 2.60
C LEU A 120 -3.88 -4.22 4.03
N LEU A 121 -4.13 -3.25 4.91
CA LEU A 121 -3.67 -3.32 6.29
C LEU A 121 -4.24 -4.53 7.02
N HIS A 122 -5.53 -4.82 6.84
CA HIS A 122 -6.18 -5.91 7.57
C HIS A 122 -6.04 -7.28 6.89
N ASP A 123 -6.30 -7.38 5.59
CA ASP A 123 -6.40 -8.65 4.85
C ASP A 123 -5.05 -9.11 4.25
N VAL A 124 -4.03 -8.24 4.19
CA VAL A 124 -2.72 -8.57 3.60
C VAL A 124 -1.57 -8.40 4.60
N PHE A 125 -1.66 -7.41 5.49
CA PHE A 125 -0.63 -7.13 6.49
C PHE A 125 -1.05 -7.51 7.92
N ASP A 126 -2.20 -8.18 8.07
CA ASP A 126 -2.68 -8.81 9.31
C ASP A 126 -2.82 -7.86 10.52
N TYR A 127 -3.02 -6.56 10.30
CA TYR A 127 -3.36 -5.63 11.37
C TYR A 127 -4.78 -5.85 11.88
N ASP A 128 -4.98 -5.70 13.18
CA ASP A 128 -6.33 -5.75 13.74
C ASP A 128 -7.14 -4.48 13.38
N PHE A 129 -8.47 -4.56 13.45
CA PHE A 129 -9.31 -3.41 13.10
C PHE A 129 -9.13 -2.19 14.00
N ALA A 130 -8.63 -2.36 15.23
CA ALA A 130 -8.36 -1.24 16.13
C ALA A 130 -7.06 -0.51 15.72
N GLU A 131 -6.04 -1.24 15.30
CA GLU A 131 -4.82 -0.71 14.69
C GLU A 131 -5.15 0.01 13.40
N VAL A 132 -5.85 -0.66 12.47
CA VAL A 132 -6.25 -0.04 11.19
C VAL A 132 -7.01 1.26 11.43
N ALA A 133 -7.96 1.27 12.36
CA ALA A 133 -8.71 2.46 12.74
C ALA A 133 -7.81 3.64 13.16
N ARG A 134 -6.78 3.38 13.97
CA ARG A 134 -5.79 4.41 14.36
C ARG A 134 -4.97 4.90 13.15
N LEU A 135 -4.50 3.97 12.31
CA LEU A 135 -3.68 4.28 11.12
C LEU A 135 -4.44 5.20 10.14
N VAL A 136 -5.70 4.85 9.83
CA VAL A 136 -6.51 5.57 8.83
C VAL A 136 -7.39 6.70 9.41
N GLY A 137 -7.36 6.93 10.72
CA GLY A 137 -8.14 7.97 11.39
C GLY A 137 -9.66 7.74 11.34
N LYS A 138 -10.11 6.52 11.64
CA LYS A 138 -11.53 6.12 11.66
C LYS A 138 -11.88 5.34 12.91
N THR A 139 -13.17 5.03 13.09
CA THR A 139 -13.62 4.11 14.14
C THR A 139 -13.45 2.66 13.68
N THR A 140 -13.19 1.75 14.63
CA THR A 140 -13.07 0.30 14.39
C THR A 140 -14.29 -0.27 13.66
N ALA A 141 -15.50 0.16 14.05
CA ALA A 141 -16.74 -0.27 13.41
C ALA A 141 -16.82 0.16 11.94
N ASN A 142 -16.39 1.38 11.63
CA ASN A 142 -16.34 1.88 10.24
C ASN A 142 -15.31 1.09 9.42
N CYS A 143 -14.13 0.82 9.98
CA CYS A 143 -13.12 -0.02 9.32
C CYS A 143 -13.64 -1.43 8.97
N ARG A 144 -14.39 -2.08 9.86
CA ARG A 144 -15.04 -3.37 9.57
C ARG A 144 -16.00 -3.29 8.38
N GLN A 145 -16.84 -2.27 8.34
CA GLN A 145 -17.78 -2.05 7.24
C GLN A 145 -17.06 -1.74 5.92
N ILE A 146 -15.99 -0.95 5.97
CA ILE A 146 -15.14 -0.65 4.82
C ILE A 146 -14.50 -1.94 4.29
N ALA A 147 -13.87 -2.75 5.15
CA ALA A 147 -13.25 -4.01 4.76
C ALA A 147 -14.26 -4.96 4.11
N HIS A 148 -15.46 -5.10 4.69
CA HIS A 148 -16.53 -5.91 4.10
C HIS A 148 -16.89 -5.47 2.68
N ARG A 149 -17.05 -4.15 2.46
CA ARG A 149 -17.34 -3.60 1.13
C ARG A 149 -16.17 -3.78 0.17
N ALA A 150 -14.93 -3.58 0.64
CA ALA A 150 -13.73 -3.78 -0.16
C ALA A 150 -13.61 -5.23 -0.63
N ARG A 151 -13.78 -6.21 0.27
CA ARG A 151 -13.79 -7.65 -0.07
C ARG A 151 -14.79 -7.99 -1.15
N LYS A 152 -16.03 -7.48 -1.05
CA LYS A 152 -17.06 -7.70 -2.08
C LYS A 152 -16.62 -7.19 -3.45
N ARG A 153 -15.98 -6.01 -3.52
CA ARG A 153 -15.47 -5.46 -4.80
C ARG A 153 -14.28 -6.24 -5.34
N VAL A 154 -13.38 -6.67 -4.45
CA VAL A 154 -12.23 -7.52 -4.81
C VAL A 154 -12.71 -8.84 -5.41
N GLN A 155 -13.68 -9.49 -4.77
CA GLN A 155 -14.28 -10.74 -5.25
C GLN A 155 -15.01 -10.56 -6.60
N ALA A 156 -15.77 -9.48 -6.76
CA ALA A 156 -16.44 -9.17 -8.02
C ALA A 156 -15.47 -8.85 -9.17
N GLY A 157 -14.22 -8.46 -8.85
CA GLY A 157 -13.21 -8.10 -9.83
C GLY A 157 -12.30 -9.26 -10.28
N ARG A 158 -12.37 -10.43 -9.65
CA ARG A 158 -11.59 -11.60 -10.06
C ARG A 158 -12.15 -12.18 -11.37
N PRO A 159 -11.32 -12.42 -12.41
CA PRO A 159 -11.75 -13.22 -13.56
C PRO A 159 -12.18 -14.60 -13.07
N ARG A 160 -13.30 -15.09 -13.61
CA ARG A 160 -13.86 -16.42 -13.28
C ARG A 160 -13.04 -17.53 -13.88
#